data_AF-A0A518DYR8-F1
#
_entry.id   AF-A0A518DYR8-F1
#
_cell.length_a   1.000
_cell.length_b   1.000
_cell.length_c   1.000
_cell.angle_alpha   90.00
_cell.angle_beta   90.00
_cell.angle_gamma   90.00
#
_symmetry.space_group_name_H-M   'P 1'
#
loop_
_entity.id
_entity.type
_entity.pdbx_description
1 polymer ?
#
loop_
_entity_poly.entity_id
_entity_poly.type
_entity_poly.pdbx_seq_one_letter_code
_entity_poly.pdbx_strand_id
1 'polypeptide(L)'
;MKLIYRLMLAGVLACAARPALAAPPLDLDFAKPHAIDGLLKDPAGRLQIESVDGAAVLVADDTTVRFQDIAVKPNGRYVLSLTAGFQGNGESIEENPHFEVFNRLGQTGANLPSREIRFLDASGKSAGQTLRYGLPFKSMHDYVDEFYAPAGAVTARIAISTGKANRLLLAKAVLAESRETETLNINPTFALGPVNYAGWTNISAGGQLIQQDGKTIFDTKYGSSGQPIPLTQSGTYAISAKATGNGYNSIVIIRVYDADGKELMRASTRQYGPPTYFVPPADAVYASFLVYSCLLEEVRLQRVGDVSAIEALRKK
;
A
#
# COMPACT_ATOMS: atom_id res chain seq x y z
N MET A 1 60.75 1.28 -32.46
CA MET A 1 59.33 1.15 -32.84
C MET A 1 58.83 -0.23 -32.39
N LYS A 2 58.27 -0.35 -31.18
CA LYS A 2 57.52 -1.52 -30.70
C LYS A 2 56.64 -1.06 -29.52
N LEU A 3 55.34 -1.14 -29.74
CA LEU A 3 54.25 -0.59 -28.92
C LEU A 3 54.06 -1.50 -27.69
N ILE A 4 54.26 -0.97 -26.48
CA ILE A 4 54.00 -1.68 -25.22
C ILE A 4 52.56 -1.40 -24.80
N TYR A 5 51.67 -2.38 -24.97
CA TYR A 5 50.30 -2.35 -24.46
C TYR A 5 50.31 -2.46 -22.93
N ARG A 6 49.99 -1.37 -22.23
CA ARG A 6 49.64 -1.40 -20.80
C ARG A 6 48.22 -1.95 -20.66
N LEU A 7 48.09 -3.20 -20.20
CA LEU A 7 46.85 -3.75 -19.69
C LEU A 7 46.47 -2.98 -18.41
N MET A 8 45.41 -2.15 -18.47
CA MET A 8 44.73 -1.67 -17.27
C MET A 8 43.87 -2.81 -16.73
N LEU A 9 44.29 -3.40 -15.62
CA LEU A 9 43.48 -4.31 -14.83
C LEU A 9 42.47 -3.45 -14.04
N ALA A 10 41.29 -3.21 -14.62
CA ALA A 10 40.17 -2.62 -13.90
C ALA A 10 39.67 -3.65 -12.87
N GLY A 11 40.14 -3.52 -11.63
CA GLY A 11 39.62 -4.25 -10.49
C GLY A 11 38.17 -3.85 -10.25
N VAL A 12 37.22 -4.63 -10.75
CA VAL A 12 35.83 -4.57 -10.34
C VAL A 12 35.78 -5.04 -8.89
N LEU A 13 35.76 -4.10 -7.94
CA LEU A 13 35.31 -4.38 -6.59
C LEU A 13 33.83 -4.79 -6.71
N ALA A 14 33.58 -6.09 -6.74
CA ALA A 14 32.27 -6.63 -6.41
C ALA A 14 32.01 -6.28 -4.93
N CYS A 15 31.32 -5.18 -4.67
CA CYS A 15 30.62 -5.00 -3.41
C CYS A 15 29.61 -6.13 -3.31
N ALA A 16 30.01 -7.23 -2.69
CA ALA A 16 29.08 -8.27 -2.27
C ALA A 16 28.05 -7.58 -1.39
N ALA A 17 26.83 -7.41 -1.91
CA ALA A 17 25.68 -7.04 -1.12
C ALA A 17 25.59 -8.11 -0.04
N ARG A 18 26.03 -7.78 1.18
CA ARG A 18 25.74 -8.62 2.33
C ARG A 18 24.22 -8.75 2.32
N PRO A 19 23.66 -9.97 2.34
CA PRO A 19 22.26 -10.12 2.68
C PRO A 19 22.16 -9.51 4.06
N ALA A 20 21.62 -8.29 4.13
CA ALA A 20 21.38 -7.62 5.39
C ALA A 20 20.55 -8.62 6.17
N LEU A 21 21.08 -9.09 7.32
CA LEU A 21 20.31 -9.84 8.29
C LEU A 21 19.09 -8.99 8.56
N ALA A 22 17.98 -9.40 7.98
CA ALA A 22 16.84 -8.53 7.85
C ALA A 22 16.34 -8.23 9.26
N ALA A 23 16.22 -6.94 9.57
CA ALA A 23 15.84 -6.48 10.88
C ALA A 23 14.46 -7.05 11.26
N PRO A 24 14.16 -7.23 12.56
CA PRO A 24 12.82 -7.56 13.02
C PRO A 24 11.79 -6.57 12.46
N PRO A 25 10.49 -6.92 12.49
CA PRO A 25 9.41 -6.01 12.09
C PRO A 25 9.57 -4.64 12.75
N LEU A 26 9.33 -3.57 12.01
CA LEU A 26 9.42 -2.21 12.53
C LEU A 26 8.44 -2.05 13.70
N ASP A 27 8.94 -1.67 14.88
CA ASP A 27 8.12 -1.33 16.05
C ASP A 27 8.82 -0.20 16.82
N LEU A 28 8.62 1.02 16.34
CA LEU A 28 9.18 2.22 16.93
C LEU A 28 8.08 3.01 17.63
N ASP A 29 8.29 3.23 18.91
CA ASP A 29 7.47 4.07 19.79
C ASP A 29 8.43 5.08 20.41
N PHE A 30 8.33 6.34 19.99
CA PHE A 30 9.29 7.38 20.39
C PHE A 30 9.12 7.83 21.86
N ALA A 31 8.11 7.33 22.57
CA ALA A 31 8.04 7.40 24.02
C ALA A 31 9.01 6.44 24.74
N LYS A 32 9.55 5.44 24.03
CA LYS A 32 10.50 4.48 24.60
C LYS A 32 11.95 4.93 24.38
N PRO A 33 12.86 4.65 25.33
CA PRO A 33 14.29 4.83 25.13
C PRO A 33 14.78 4.10 23.88
N HIS A 34 15.79 4.64 23.22
CA HIS A 34 16.46 4.01 22.06
C HIS A 34 15.61 3.82 20.79
N ALA A 35 14.40 4.39 20.71
CA ALA A 35 13.57 4.32 19.50
C ALA A 35 14.27 4.88 18.25
N ILE A 36 15.21 5.82 18.41
CA ILE A 36 15.98 6.40 17.31
C ILE A 36 16.94 5.39 16.65
N ASP A 37 17.32 4.31 17.35
CA ASP A 37 18.27 3.32 16.84
C ASP A 37 17.68 2.51 15.67
N GLY A 38 16.35 2.48 15.54
CA GLY A 38 15.65 1.89 14.39
C GLY A 38 15.69 2.74 13.11
N LEU A 39 16.32 3.92 13.15
CA LEU A 39 16.48 4.82 12.01
C LEU A 39 17.87 4.66 11.38
N LEU A 40 17.95 4.86 10.06
CA LEU A 40 19.23 5.09 9.41
C LEU A 40 19.74 6.47 9.84
N LYS A 41 21.05 6.56 10.15
CA LYS A 41 21.67 7.81 10.61
C LYS A 41 21.34 8.96 9.65
N ASP A 42 20.78 10.03 10.21
CA ASP A 42 20.68 11.31 9.51
C ASP A 42 22.04 12.00 9.55
N PRO A 43 22.77 12.12 8.44
CA PRO A 43 24.07 12.77 8.42
C PRO A 43 24.01 14.26 8.78
N ALA A 44 22.82 14.89 8.72
CA ALA A 44 22.64 16.31 8.98
C ALA A 44 22.16 16.64 10.40
N GLY A 45 21.86 15.64 11.25
CA GLY A 45 21.42 15.87 12.63
C GLY A 45 20.09 16.63 12.76
N ARG A 46 19.20 16.51 11.77
CA ARG A 46 17.89 17.17 11.70
C ARG A 46 16.76 16.34 12.32
N LEU A 47 17.11 15.29 13.07
CA LEU A 47 16.18 14.42 13.77
C LEU A 47 16.35 14.62 15.27
N GLN A 48 15.26 14.97 15.95
CA GLN A 48 15.26 15.21 17.40
C GLN A 48 14.05 14.55 18.05
N ILE A 49 14.17 14.18 19.32
CA ILE A 49 13.02 13.74 20.13
C ILE A 49 12.59 14.94 20.98
N GLU A 50 11.34 15.35 20.83
CA GLU A 50 10.73 16.46 21.58
C GLU A 50 9.46 16.01 22.28
N SER A 51 9.01 16.78 23.26
CA SER A 51 7.71 16.59 23.90
C SER A 51 6.70 17.56 23.28
N VAL A 52 5.69 17.04 22.58
CA VAL A 52 4.57 17.80 22.01
C VAL A 52 3.29 17.34 22.69
N ASP A 53 2.57 18.26 23.34
CA ASP A 53 1.35 17.98 24.11
C ASP A 53 1.51 16.84 25.14
N GLY A 54 2.70 16.73 25.73
CA GLY A 54 3.04 15.72 26.73
C GLY A 54 3.43 14.35 26.17
N ALA A 55 3.42 14.17 24.84
CA ALA A 55 3.89 12.96 24.17
C ALA A 55 5.29 13.16 23.57
N ALA A 56 6.17 12.18 23.74
CA ALA A 56 7.46 12.18 23.06
C ALA A 56 7.29 11.83 21.58
N VAL A 57 7.79 12.69 20.70
CA VAL A 57 7.68 12.53 19.25
C VAL A 57 9.03 12.75 18.58
N LEU A 58 9.30 12.00 17.52
CA LEU A 58 10.35 12.34 16.58
C LEU A 58 9.91 13.57 15.78
N VAL A 59 10.76 14.58 15.80
CA VAL A 59 10.65 15.80 15.02
C VAL A 59 11.67 15.78 13.90
N ALA A 60 11.22 16.16 12.70
CA ALA A 60 12.07 16.26 11.52
C ALA A 60 11.71 17.50 10.69
N ASP A 61 12.71 18.27 10.28
CA ASP A 61 12.57 19.51 9.51
C ASP A 61 13.28 19.42 8.15
N ASP A 62 12.55 19.70 7.06
CA ASP A 62 13.03 19.72 5.67
C ASP A 62 13.97 18.55 5.32
N THR A 63 13.60 17.34 5.74
CA THR A 63 14.43 16.15 5.67
C THR A 63 13.60 14.91 5.36
N THR A 64 14.27 13.76 5.29
CA THR A 64 13.62 12.45 5.13
C THR A 64 14.05 11.54 6.26
N VAL A 65 13.10 11.14 7.09
CA VAL A 65 13.29 10.06 8.06
C VAL A 65 13.38 8.75 7.29
N ARG A 66 14.46 8.00 7.48
CA ARG A 66 14.64 6.68 6.85
C ARG A 66 14.76 5.63 7.94
N PHE A 67 13.95 4.59 7.84
CA PHE A 67 14.02 3.43 8.73
C PHE A 67 15.08 2.45 8.23
N GLN A 68 15.56 1.58 9.11
CA GLN A 68 16.34 0.42 8.68
C GLN A 68 15.56 -0.43 7.66
N ASP A 69 16.28 -1.15 6.80
CA ASP A 69 15.67 -2.06 5.82
C ASP A 69 15.02 -3.27 6.54
N ILE A 70 13.77 -3.59 6.19
CA ILE A 70 12.93 -4.59 6.88
C ILE A 70 12.73 -5.82 5.99
N ALA A 71 12.80 -7.02 6.55
CA ALA A 71 12.45 -8.24 5.82
C ALA A 71 10.97 -8.27 5.46
N VAL A 72 10.66 -8.62 4.22
CA VAL A 72 9.30 -8.99 3.82
C VAL A 72 9.31 -10.30 3.06
N LYS A 73 8.17 -11.00 3.10
CA LYS A 73 7.93 -12.21 2.32
C LYS A 73 7.31 -11.80 0.98
N PRO A 74 7.72 -12.40 -0.14
CA PRO A 74 7.03 -12.22 -1.41
C PRO A 74 5.54 -12.53 -1.29
N ASN A 75 4.68 -11.68 -1.85
CA ASN A 75 3.21 -11.77 -1.73
C ASN A 75 2.69 -11.76 -0.28
N GLY A 76 3.53 -11.42 0.70
CA GLY A 76 3.12 -11.27 2.10
C GLY A 76 2.24 -10.05 2.27
N ARG A 77 1.22 -10.17 3.12
CA ARG A 77 0.33 -9.06 3.47
C ARG A 77 0.87 -8.34 4.70
N TYR A 78 0.92 -7.03 4.66
CA TYR A 78 1.49 -6.21 5.72
C TYR A 78 0.59 -5.03 6.06
N VAL A 79 0.70 -4.57 7.31
CA VAL A 79 0.08 -3.34 7.81
C VAL A 79 1.17 -2.42 8.34
N LEU A 80 1.31 -1.23 7.75
CA LEU A 80 2.09 -0.13 8.30
C LEU A 80 1.14 0.79 9.07
N SER A 81 1.35 0.93 10.37
CA SER A 81 0.63 1.87 11.23
C SER A 81 1.55 3.00 11.65
N LEU A 82 1.10 4.25 11.52
CA LEU A 82 1.83 5.43 11.94
C LEU A 82 0.93 6.31 12.80
N THR A 83 1.48 6.92 13.84
CA THR A 83 0.82 8.04 14.55
C THR A 83 1.66 9.29 14.27
N ALA A 84 1.14 10.18 13.43
CA ALA A 84 1.91 11.32 12.92
C ALA A 84 1.04 12.56 12.71
N GLY A 85 1.68 13.73 12.69
CA GLY A 85 1.09 15.01 12.33
C GLY A 85 2.15 15.90 11.70
N PHE A 86 1.79 17.14 11.38
CA PHE A 86 2.79 18.11 10.92
C PHE A 86 2.46 19.54 11.31
N GLN A 87 3.48 20.38 11.34
CA GLN A 87 3.38 21.81 11.53
C GLN A 87 3.98 22.53 10.31
N GLY A 88 3.58 23.78 10.09
CA GLY A 88 4.10 24.63 9.01
C GLY A 88 3.02 25.06 8.01
N ASN A 89 3.46 25.36 6.80
CA ASN A 89 2.65 26.06 5.78
C ASN A 89 1.90 25.11 4.84
N GLY A 90 2.11 23.79 4.94
CA GLY A 90 1.34 22.81 4.19
C GLY A 90 -0.15 22.94 4.48
N GLU A 91 -0.95 22.89 3.41
CA GLU A 91 -2.41 22.76 3.51
C GLU A 91 -2.76 21.39 4.08
N SER A 92 -3.85 21.31 4.84
CA SER A 92 -4.27 20.11 5.57
C SER A 92 -5.74 19.78 5.31
N ILE A 93 -6.13 18.54 5.56
CA ILE A 93 -7.54 18.13 5.44
C ILE A 93 -8.42 18.86 6.47
N GLU A 94 -7.88 19.18 7.64
CA GLU A 94 -8.61 19.91 8.67
C GLU A 94 -8.97 21.34 8.23
N GLU A 95 -8.13 21.97 7.41
CA GLU A 95 -8.33 23.33 6.90
C GLU A 95 -9.05 23.35 5.55
N ASN A 96 -8.83 22.34 4.71
CA ASN A 96 -9.48 22.17 3.42
C ASN A 96 -9.88 20.70 3.21
N PRO A 97 -11.13 20.32 3.51
CA PRO A 97 -11.60 18.94 3.36
C PRO A 97 -11.47 18.41 1.92
N HIS A 98 -11.55 19.26 0.89
CA HIS A 98 -11.37 18.84 -0.51
C HIS A 98 -9.96 18.35 -0.84
N PHE A 99 -9.01 18.53 0.09
CA PHE A 99 -7.63 18.06 -0.03
C PHE A 99 -7.48 16.53 0.14
N GLU A 100 -8.55 15.82 0.50
CA GLU A 100 -8.62 14.36 0.60
C GLU A 100 -8.17 13.61 -0.66
N VAL A 101 -8.18 14.27 -1.82
CA VAL A 101 -7.64 13.75 -3.08
C VAL A 101 -6.15 13.43 -3.00
N PHE A 102 -5.38 14.13 -2.16
CA PHE A 102 -3.94 13.92 -1.97
C PHE A 102 -3.58 12.74 -1.04
N ASN A 103 -4.59 12.01 -0.53
CA ASN A 103 -4.39 10.75 0.18
C ASN A 103 -4.40 9.52 -0.73
N ARG A 104 -4.49 9.72 -2.05
CA ARG A 104 -4.50 8.63 -3.03
C ARG A 104 -3.08 8.17 -3.33
N LEU A 105 -2.92 6.89 -3.62
CA LEU A 105 -1.64 6.31 -4.01
C LEU A 105 -1.02 7.10 -5.17
N GLY A 106 0.20 7.60 -4.98
CA GLY A 106 0.95 8.34 -6.00
C GLY A 106 0.52 9.80 -6.23
N GLN A 107 -0.54 10.28 -5.57
CA GLN A 107 -0.97 11.67 -5.63
C GLN A 107 -0.57 12.40 -4.35
N THR A 108 0.72 12.66 -4.17
CA THR A 108 1.22 13.49 -3.06
C THR A 108 1.47 14.90 -3.55
N GLY A 109 0.88 15.91 -2.89
CA GLY A 109 1.31 17.29 -3.08
C GLY A 109 2.79 17.44 -2.75
N ALA A 110 3.55 18.14 -3.59
CA ALA A 110 5.01 18.31 -3.41
C ALA A 110 5.39 18.96 -2.07
N ASN A 111 4.42 19.62 -1.44
CA ASN A 111 4.59 20.34 -0.18
C ASN A 111 3.98 19.62 1.02
N LEU A 112 3.47 18.39 0.89
CA LEU A 112 2.98 17.62 2.04
C LEU A 112 4.06 16.69 2.58
N PRO A 113 4.06 16.41 3.89
CA PRO A 113 4.74 15.23 4.37
C PRO A 113 4.14 13.99 3.72
N SER A 114 4.98 13.01 3.44
CA SER A 114 4.57 11.79 2.76
C SER A 114 5.38 10.60 3.24
N ARG A 115 4.73 9.44 3.27
CA ARG A 115 5.36 8.15 3.52
C ARG A 115 5.54 7.40 2.22
N GLU A 116 6.65 6.69 2.12
CA GLU A 116 7.03 5.92 0.96
C GLU A 116 7.51 4.52 1.38
N ILE A 117 7.07 3.50 0.65
CA ILE A 117 7.49 2.12 0.81
C ILE A 117 8.04 1.64 -0.54
N ARG A 118 9.34 1.38 -0.58
CA ARG A 118 10.02 0.76 -1.73
C ARG A 118 10.30 -0.69 -1.42
N PHE A 119 10.04 -1.56 -2.38
CA PHE A 119 10.33 -2.98 -2.26
C PHE A 119 11.56 -3.34 -3.10
N LEU A 120 12.42 -4.17 -2.54
CA LEU A 120 13.64 -4.63 -3.20
C LEU A 120 13.67 -6.15 -3.29
N ASP A 121 14.19 -6.67 -4.40
CA ASP A 121 14.48 -8.08 -4.59
C ASP A 121 15.79 -8.50 -3.89
N ALA A 122 16.12 -9.80 -3.95
CA ALA A 122 17.33 -10.34 -3.32
C ALA A 122 18.64 -9.78 -3.89
N SER A 123 18.61 -9.14 -5.07
CA SER A 123 19.75 -8.44 -5.67
C SER A 123 19.83 -6.96 -5.29
N GLY A 124 18.85 -6.46 -4.52
CA GLY A 124 18.74 -5.06 -4.13
C GLY A 124 18.10 -4.16 -5.19
N LYS A 125 17.51 -4.72 -6.25
CA LYS A 125 16.80 -3.96 -7.29
C LYS A 125 15.34 -3.76 -6.91
N SER A 126 14.70 -2.73 -7.47
CA SER A 126 13.28 -2.47 -7.23
C SER A 126 12.41 -3.64 -7.68
N ALA A 127 11.52 -4.10 -6.80
CA ALA A 127 10.51 -5.10 -7.09
C ALA A 127 9.12 -4.43 -7.06
N GLY A 128 8.43 -4.36 -8.20
CA GLY A 128 7.09 -3.76 -8.28
C GLY A 128 7.04 -2.24 -8.08
N GLN A 129 5.83 -1.72 -7.82
CA GLN A 129 5.56 -0.29 -7.69
C GLN A 129 5.93 0.22 -6.28
N THR A 130 6.52 1.42 -6.21
CA THR A 130 6.68 2.14 -4.94
C THR A 130 5.34 2.63 -4.43
N LEU A 131 5.02 2.34 -3.17
CA LEU A 131 3.84 2.89 -2.52
C LEU A 131 4.16 4.26 -1.94
N ARG A 132 3.35 5.27 -2.24
CA ARG A 132 3.53 6.63 -1.70
C ARG A 132 2.18 7.21 -1.31
N TYR A 133 2.07 7.67 -0.07
CA TYR A 133 0.86 8.23 0.51
C TYR A 133 1.18 9.55 1.24
N GLY A 134 0.27 10.52 1.16
CA GLY A 134 0.36 11.77 1.91
C GLY A 134 0.06 11.58 3.40
N LEU A 135 0.56 12.50 4.21
CA LEU A 135 0.23 12.65 5.64
C LEU A 135 -0.42 14.04 5.82
N PRO A 136 -1.70 14.22 5.46
CA PRO A 136 -2.28 15.55 5.30
C PRO A 136 -2.96 16.07 6.57
N PHE A 137 -2.79 15.41 7.72
CA PHE A 137 -3.30 15.90 9.00
C PHE A 137 -2.22 16.70 9.72
N LYS A 138 -2.55 17.94 10.11
CA LYS A 138 -1.70 18.74 11.01
C LYS A 138 -1.73 18.18 12.42
N SER A 139 -2.92 17.80 12.87
CA SER A 139 -3.11 17.12 14.14
C SER A 139 -2.48 15.72 14.13
N MET A 140 -2.12 15.21 15.31
CA MET A 140 -1.68 13.82 15.44
C MET A 140 -2.81 12.88 15.02
N HIS A 141 -2.52 12.04 14.04
CA HIS A 141 -3.48 11.15 13.41
C HIS A 141 -2.91 9.74 13.24
N ASP A 142 -3.77 8.74 13.36
CA ASP A 142 -3.42 7.33 13.14
C ASP A 142 -3.64 6.97 11.68
N TYR A 143 -2.55 6.70 10.97
CA TYR A 143 -2.55 6.22 9.60
C TYR A 143 -2.36 4.71 9.56
N VAL A 144 -3.04 4.06 8.61
CA VAL A 144 -2.92 2.62 8.37
C VAL A 144 -2.75 2.38 6.87
N ASP A 145 -1.64 1.80 6.44
CA ASP A 145 -1.50 1.25 5.09
C ASP A 145 -1.52 -0.25 5.15
N GLU A 146 -2.52 -0.87 4.54
CA GLU A 146 -2.48 -2.30 4.28
C GLU A 146 -2.10 -2.55 2.82
N PHE A 147 -1.17 -3.47 2.58
CA PHE A 147 -0.62 -3.77 1.26
C PHE A 147 -0.09 -5.20 1.14
N TYR A 148 0.09 -5.66 -0.10
CA TYR A 148 0.87 -6.85 -0.41
C TYR A 148 2.28 -6.46 -0.84
N ALA A 149 3.29 -7.16 -0.35
CA ALA A 149 4.63 -7.10 -0.91
C ALA A 149 4.62 -7.75 -2.31
N PRO A 150 5.30 -7.18 -3.32
CA PRO A 150 5.39 -7.78 -4.65
C PRO A 150 6.01 -9.18 -4.65
N ALA A 151 5.69 -10.00 -5.66
CA ALA A 151 6.07 -11.42 -5.75
C ALA A 151 7.59 -11.72 -5.78
N GLY A 152 8.45 -10.71 -5.96
CA GLY A 152 9.91 -10.85 -5.87
C GLY A 152 10.55 -10.09 -4.72
N ALA A 153 9.76 -9.40 -3.89
CA ALA A 153 10.26 -8.55 -2.83
C ALA A 153 10.70 -9.36 -1.61
N VAL A 154 11.92 -9.11 -1.15
CA VAL A 154 12.46 -9.67 0.10
C VAL A 154 12.78 -8.59 1.13
N THR A 155 12.83 -7.33 0.70
CA THR A 155 13.12 -6.17 1.55
C THR A 155 12.10 -5.07 1.31
N ALA A 156 11.62 -4.44 2.38
CA ALA A 156 10.90 -3.16 2.33
C ALA A 156 11.76 -2.05 2.94
N ARG A 157 11.85 -0.92 2.23
CA ARG A 157 12.48 0.31 2.69
C ARG A 157 11.42 1.37 2.88
N ILE A 158 11.28 1.83 4.12
CA ILE A 158 10.30 2.85 4.49
C ILE A 158 11.03 4.18 4.67
N ALA A 159 10.43 5.26 4.16
CA ALA A 159 10.90 6.61 4.37
C ALA A 159 9.71 7.56 4.55
N ILE A 160 9.89 8.59 5.39
CA ILE A 160 8.92 9.67 5.55
C ILE A 160 9.61 11.00 5.24
N SER A 161 9.17 11.66 4.17
CA SER A 161 9.60 13.01 3.82
C SER A 161 8.75 14.02 4.56
N THR A 162 9.35 15.10 5.06
CA THR A 162 8.63 16.20 5.73
C THR A 162 7.82 17.04 4.74
N GLY A 163 8.21 17.06 3.46
CA GLY A 163 7.77 18.09 2.53
C GLY A 163 8.44 19.45 2.84
N LYS A 164 8.51 20.31 1.82
CA LYS A 164 9.18 21.61 1.93
C LYS A 164 8.45 22.52 2.92
N ALA A 165 9.19 23.18 3.81
CA ALA A 165 8.67 24.14 4.78
C ALA A 165 7.62 23.58 5.76
N ASN A 166 7.64 22.27 6.00
CA ASN A 166 6.93 21.66 7.11
C ASN A 166 7.89 20.97 8.08
N ARG A 167 7.37 20.76 9.27
CA ARG A 167 7.94 20.00 10.36
C ARG A 167 7.09 18.78 10.60
N LEU A 168 7.67 17.59 10.43
CA LEU A 168 6.99 16.32 10.73
C LEU A 168 7.03 16.04 12.23
N LEU A 169 5.90 15.57 12.76
CA LEU A 169 5.79 15.00 14.10
C LEU A 169 5.44 13.51 13.95
N LEU A 170 6.27 12.61 14.48
CA LEU A 170 6.05 11.16 14.41
C LEU A 170 6.16 10.56 15.81
N ALA A 171 5.04 10.09 16.35
CA ALA A 171 5.00 9.45 17.67
C ALA A 171 5.29 7.94 17.59
N LYS A 172 4.78 7.28 16.54
CA LYS A 172 4.83 5.81 16.42
C LYS A 172 4.91 5.37 14.97
N ALA A 173 5.66 4.30 14.70
CA ALA A 173 5.70 3.62 13.41
C ALA A 173 5.85 2.10 13.62
N VAL A 174 4.90 1.33 13.10
CA VAL A 174 4.87 -0.14 13.22
C VAL A 174 4.61 -0.77 11.86
N LEU A 175 5.43 -1.74 11.45
CA LEU A 175 5.14 -2.62 10.32
C LEU A 175 4.95 -4.03 10.86
N ALA A 176 3.76 -4.61 10.64
CA ALA A 176 3.46 -5.98 11.03
C ALA A 176 2.95 -6.79 9.84
N GLU A 177 3.18 -8.11 9.86
CA GLU A 177 2.50 -9.03 8.95
C GLU A 177 1.01 -9.06 9.31
N SER A 178 0.14 -8.86 8.31
CA SER A 178 -1.31 -8.94 8.49
C SER A 178 -1.71 -10.41 8.61
N ARG A 179 -2.68 -10.71 9.46
CA ARG A 179 -3.23 -12.07 9.54
C ARG A 179 -4.02 -12.36 8.27
N GLU A 180 -4.02 -13.62 7.83
CA GLU A 180 -4.89 -14.04 6.73
C GLU A 180 -6.34 -13.72 7.08
N THR A 181 -6.99 -12.95 6.22
CA THR A 181 -8.43 -12.69 6.28
C THR A 181 -9.14 -13.60 5.30
N GLU A 182 -10.44 -13.84 5.52
CA GLU A 182 -11.27 -14.64 4.59
C GLU A 182 -11.35 -14.05 3.17
N THR A 183 -10.95 -12.79 3.00
CA THR A 183 -10.85 -12.09 1.72
C THR A 183 -9.41 -11.85 1.33
N LEU A 184 -9.11 -11.99 0.05
CA LEU A 184 -7.78 -11.75 -0.50
C LEU A 184 -7.52 -10.28 -0.76
N ASN A 185 -8.53 -9.50 -1.17
CA ASN A 185 -8.35 -8.07 -1.34
C ASN A 185 -8.28 -7.33 0.00
N ILE A 186 -7.64 -6.17 -0.06
CA ILE A 186 -7.42 -5.27 1.06
C ILE A 186 -8.65 -4.39 1.25
N ASN A 187 -8.96 -4.10 2.52
CA ASN A 187 -10.03 -3.19 2.94
C ASN A 187 -11.39 -3.45 2.24
N PRO A 188 -11.90 -4.71 2.24
CA PRO A 188 -13.07 -5.10 1.45
C PRO A 188 -14.36 -4.35 1.82
N THR A 189 -14.47 -3.86 3.06
CA THR A 189 -15.64 -3.16 3.61
C THR A 189 -15.37 -1.67 3.90
N PHE A 190 -14.23 -1.14 3.46
CA PHE A 190 -13.82 0.25 3.70
C PHE A 190 -13.78 0.66 5.19
N ALA A 191 -13.55 -0.32 6.08
CA ALA A 191 -13.57 -0.12 7.53
C ALA A 191 -12.40 0.73 8.05
N LEU A 192 -11.35 0.92 7.24
CA LEU A 192 -10.22 1.78 7.58
C LEU A 192 -10.54 3.29 7.51
N GLY A 193 -11.77 3.67 7.11
CA GLY A 193 -12.27 5.03 7.19
C GLY A 193 -12.24 5.82 5.87
N PRO A 194 -12.79 7.05 5.87
CA PRO A 194 -13.07 7.83 4.65
C PRO A 194 -11.83 8.42 3.96
N VAL A 195 -10.68 8.36 4.60
CA VAL A 195 -9.42 8.88 4.05
C VAL A 195 -8.45 7.76 3.65
N ASN A 196 -8.88 6.50 3.77
CA ASN A 196 -8.02 5.34 3.60
C ASN A 196 -8.38 4.52 2.35
N TYR A 197 -7.62 4.75 1.29
CA TYR A 197 -7.77 4.07 -0.01
C TYR A 197 -6.96 2.77 -0.13
N ALA A 198 -6.55 2.15 0.98
CA ALA A 198 -5.81 0.88 0.94
C ALA A 198 -6.56 -0.15 0.07
N GLY A 199 -5.80 -0.88 -0.76
CA GLY A 199 -6.36 -1.80 -1.75
C GLY A 199 -6.73 -1.17 -3.09
N TRP A 200 -6.56 0.15 -3.29
CA TRP A 200 -6.85 0.84 -4.55
C TRP A 200 -5.64 1.61 -5.08
N THR A 201 -5.47 1.64 -6.41
CA THR A 201 -4.33 2.29 -7.08
C THR A 201 -4.73 3.48 -7.94
N ASN A 202 -5.85 3.37 -8.65
CA ASN A 202 -6.33 4.42 -9.52
C ASN A 202 -7.77 4.76 -9.16
N ILE A 203 -8.00 5.99 -8.74
CA ILE A 203 -9.33 6.50 -8.39
C ILE A 203 -9.73 7.46 -9.50
N SER A 204 -10.82 7.18 -10.20
CA SER A 204 -11.30 8.08 -11.26
C SER A 204 -11.57 9.49 -10.73
N ALA A 205 -11.58 10.47 -11.63
CA ALA A 205 -12.00 11.82 -11.30
C ALA A 205 -13.38 11.82 -10.61
N GLY A 206 -13.47 12.51 -9.47
CA GLY A 206 -14.67 12.54 -8.62
C GLY A 206 -14.97 11.26 -7.82
N GLY A 207 -14.20 10.18 -8.01
CA GLY A 207 -14.29 8.98 -7.18
C GLY A 207 -13.74 9.26 -5.78
N GLN A 208 -14.43 8.80 -4.75
CA GLN A 208 -14.10 9.15 -3.36
C GLN A 208 -14.76 8.20 -2.36
N LEU A 209 -14.14 8.05 -1.20
CA LEU A 209 -14.76 7.41 -0.04
C LEU A 209 -15.66 8.43 0.66
N ILE A 210 -16.92 8.07 0.89
CA ILE A 210 -17.92 8.92 1.55
C ILE A 210 -18.43 8.24 2.81
N GLN A 211 -18.86 9.03 3.80
CA GLN A 211 -19.59 8.54 4.95
C GLN A 211 -21.09 8.59 4.67
N GLN A 212 -21.77 7.46 4.84
CA GLN A 212 -23.22 7.35 4.71
C GLN A 212 -23.73 6.30 5.71
N ASP A 213 -24.75 6.66 6.49
CA ASP A 213 -25.39 5.78 7.48
C ASP A 213 -24.40 5.10 8.45
N GLY A 214 -23.37 5.83 8.87
CA GLY A 214 -22.32 5.35 9.78
C GLY A 214 -21.33 4.38 9.15
N LYS A 215 -21.30 4.27 7.82
CA LYS A 215 -20.37 3.43 7.06
C LYS A 215 -19.59 4.25 6.05
N THR A 216 -18.38 3.77 5.75
CA THR A 216 -17.62 4.23 4.59
C THR A 216 -18.11 3.49 3.35
N ILE A 217 -18.47 4.24 2.30
CA ILE A 217 -18.85 3.73 0.98
C ILE A 217 -17.87 4.30 -0.04
N PHE A 218 -17.44 3.49 -1.01
CA PHE A 218 -16.60 3.97 -2.10
C PHE A 218 -17.41 4.29 -3.36
N ASP A 219 -17.51 5.56 -3.71
CA ASP A 219 -18.06 6.00 -5.01
C ASP A 219 -16.98 5.88 -6.09
N THR A 220 -17.12 4.92 -6.99
CA THR A 220 -16.09 4.58 -7.98
C THR A 220 -16.20 5.37 -9.28
N LYS A 221 -17.20 6.25 -9.42
CA LYS A 221 -17.51 7.07 -10.61
C LYS A 221 -17.30 6.35 -11.94
N TYR A 222 -16.41 6.81 -12.82
CA TYR A 222 -16.24 6.26 -14.17
C TYR A 222 -15.12 5.22 -14.26
N GLY A 223 -14.68 4.64 -13.14
CA GLY A 223 -13.75 3.52 -13.16
C GLY A 223 -12.60 3.70 -12.17
N SER A 224 -12.66 2.96 -11.07
CA SER A 224 -11.56 2.88 -10.11
C SER A 224 -10.94 1.48 -10.10
N SER A 225 -9.62 1.39 -9.99
CA SER A 225 -8.85 0.14 -10.08
C SER A 225 -8.18 -0.23 -8.76
N GLY A 226 -8.22 -1.51 -8.43
CA GLY A 226 -7.63 -2.08 -7.23
C GLY A 226 -6.11 -2.23 -7.31
N GLN A 227 -5.47 -2.47 -6.18
CA GLN A 227 -4.11 -2.99 -6.09
C GLN A 227 -4.04 -4.44 -6.61
N PRO A 228 -2.87 -4.91 -7.06
CA PRO A 228 -2.65 -6.33 -7.30
C PRO A 228 -2.96 -7.17 -6.06
N ILE A 229 -3.73 -8.23 -6.26
CA ILE A 229 -4.13 -9.21 -5.24
C ILE A 229 -3.47 -10.54 -5.64
N PRO A 230 -2.48 -11.03 -4.89
CA PRO A 230 -1.80 -12.29 -5.23
C PRO A 230 -2.77 -13.48 -5.31
N LEU A 231 -2.63 -14.29 -6.35
CA LEU A 231 -3.36 -15.55 -6.52
C LEU A 231 -2.40 -16.72 -6.24
N THR A 232 -2.08 -16.92 -4.96
CA THR A 232 -1.02 -17.88 -4.55
C THR A 232 -1.44 -19.34 -4.59
N GLN A 233 -2.75 -19.62 -4.73
CA GLN A 233 -3.30 -20.97 -4.69
C GLN A 233 -4.11 -21.26 -5.96
N SER A 234 -4.01 -22.46 -6.52
CA SER A 234 -4.86 -22.87 -7.64
C SER A 234 -6.31 -23.10 -7.21
N GLY A 235 -7.24 -23.13 -8.17
CA GLY A 235 -8.64 -23.50 -7.95
C GLY A 235 -9.63 -22.38 -8.26
N THR A 236 -10.80 -22.48 -7.65
CA THR A 236 -11.94 -21.58 -7.83
C THR A 236 -11.88 -20.40 -6.88
N TYR A 237 -12.22 -19.25 -7.41
CA TYR A 237 -12.38 -17.99 -6.71
C TYR A 237 -13.82 -17.48 -6.85
N ALA A 238 -14.24 -16.66 -5.88
CA ALA A 238 -15.51 -15.96 -5.90
C ALA A 238 -15.27 -14.45 -5.79
N ILE A 239 -15.97 -13.69 -6.63
CA ILE A 239 -16.20 -12.27 -6.40
C ILE A 239 -17.60 -12.05 -5.85
N SER A 240 -17.73 -11.27 -4.79
CA SER A 240 -19.01 -10.75 -4.32
C SER A 240 -18.88 -9.26 -4.05
N ALA A 241 -19.99 -8.54 -4.18
CA ALA A 241 -20.01 -7.11 -3.92
C ALA A 241 -21.36 -6.71 -3.36
N LYS A 242 -21.35 -5.84 -2.34
CA LYS A 242 -22.53 -5.10 -1.90
C LYS A 242 -22.41 -3.69 -2.46
N ALA A 243 -23.26 -3.37 -3.44
CA ALA A 243 -23.16 -2.11 -4.14
C ALA A 243 -24.50 -1.62 -4.67
N THR A 244 -24.57 -0.31 -4.90
CA THR A 244 -25.66 0.33 -5.65
C THR A 244 -25.09 0.94 -6.92
N GLY A 245 -25.67 0.62 -8.07
CA GLY A 245 -25.30 1.28 -9.32
C GLY A 245 -25.70 2.77 -9.29
N ASN A 246 -24.78 3.67 -9.63
CA ASN A 246 -25.01 5.12 -9.58
C ASN A 246 -24.72 5.84 -10.92
N GLY A 247 -24.67 5.10 -12.04
CA GLY A 247 -24.36 5.69 -13.34
C GLY A 247 -24.45 4.71 -14.51
N TYR A 248 -23.91 5.12 -15.66
CA TYR A 248 -23.85 4.27 -16.84
C TYR A 248 -22.86 3.14 -16.64
N ASN A 249 -23.25 1.91 -16.97
CA ASN A 249 -22.40 0.73 -16.92
C ASN A 249 -21.90 0.36 -15.49
N SER A 250 -22.78 0.38 -14.49
CA SER A 250 -22.46 -0.12 -13.14
C SER A 250 -22.06 -1.61 -13.17
N ILE A 251 -20.79 -1.90 -12.88
CA ILE A 251 -20.23 -3.25 -12.96
C ILE A 251 -18.99 -3.39 -12.08
N VAL A 252 -18.88 -4.55 -11.42
CA VAL A 252 -17.67 -4.97 -10.72
C VAL A 252 -16.95 -5.98 -11.60
N ILE A 253 -15.70 -5.70 -11.94
CA ILE A 253 -14.87 -6.54 -12.79
C ILE A 253 -13.65 -6.99 -11.97
N ILE A 254 -13.31 -8.27 -12.07
CA ILE A 254 -11.99 -8.77 -11.69
C ILE A 254 -11.22 -9.11 -12.96
N ARG A 255 -10.01 -8.56 -13.07
CA ARG A 255 -9.06 -8.87 -14.13
C ARG A 255 -7.95 -9.72 -13.53
N VAL A 256 -7.51 -10.73 -14.26
CA VAL A 256 -6.47 -11.66 -13.83
C VAL A 256 -5.30 -11.58 -14.79
N TYR A 257 -4.09 -11.61 -14.25
CA TYR A 257 -2.86 -11.32 -14.96
C TYR A 257 -1.80 -12.38 -14.72
N ASP A 258 -0.90 -12.55 -15.69
CA ASP A 258 0.35 -13.29 -15.51
C ASP A 258 1.43 -12.45 -14.81
N ALA A 259 2.64 -13.01 -14.70
CA ALA A 259 3.79 -12.33 -14.08
C ALA A 259 4.26 -11.09 -14.85
N ASP A 260 4.02 -11.03 -16.17
CA ASP A 260 4.44 -9.94 -17.05
C ASP A 260 3.38 -8.82 -17.13
N GLY A 261 2.24 -9.00 -16.44
CA GLY A 261 1.15 -8.04 -16.39
C GLY A 261 0.20 -8.08 -17.58
N LYS A 262 0.23 -9.16 -18.38
CA LYS A 262 -0.73 -9.40 -19.46
C LYS A 262 -2.04 -9.93 -18.87
N GLU A 263 -3.16 -9.34 -19.27
CA GLU A 263 -4.50 -9.80 -18.87
C GLU A 263 -4.78 -11.18 -19.51
N LEU A 264 -4.99 -12.19 -18.68
CA LEU A 264 -5.29 -13.57 -19.09
C LEU A 264 -6.79 -13.84 -19.13
N MET A 265 -7.53 -13.25 -18.19
CA MET A 265 -8.98 -13.39 -18.13
C MET A 265 -9.66 -12.21 -17.44
N ARG A 266 -10.96 -12.15 -17.63
CA ARG A 266 -11.86 -11.19 -16.99
C ARG A 266 -13.13 -11.90 -16.53
N ALA A 267 -13.51 -11.69 -15.28
CA ALA A 267 -14.84 -12.04 -14.79
C ALA A 267 -15.52 -10.77 -14.26
N SER A 268 -16.85 -10.73 -14.32
CA SER A 268 -17.59 -9.54 -13.92
C SER A 268 -18.98 -9.88 -13.43
N THR A 269 -19.52 -9.02 -12.57
CA THR A 269 -20.91 -9.11 -12.11
C THR A 269 -21.58 -7.74 -12.10
N ARG A 270 -22.86 -7.74 -12.45
CA ARG A 270 -23.82 -6.65 -12.17
C ARG A 270 -24.84 -7.04 -11.10
N GLN A 271 -24.78 -8.29 -10.65
CA GLN A 271 -25.62 -8.81 -9.58
C GLN A 271 -24.87 -8.57 -8.27
N TYR A 272 -25.35 -7.60 -7.50
CA TYR A 272 -24.80 -7.28 -6.19
C TYR A 272 -25.43 -8.18 -5.12
N GLY A 273 -24.62 -8.73 -4.23
CA GLY A 273 -24.98 -9.75 -3.25
C GLY A 273 -24.39 -11.12 -3.61
N PRO A 274 -25.02 -11.90 -4.51
CA PRO A 274 -24.56 -13.25 -4.82
C PRO A 274 -23.13 -13.31 -5.39
N PRO A 275 -22.33 -14.33 -5.00
CA PRO A 275 -20.99 -14.50 -5.55
C PRO A 275 -21.03 -14.95 -7.02
N THR A 276 -20.10 -14.42 -7.81
CA THR A 276 -19.77 -14.92 -9.15
C THR A 276 -18.48 -15.71 -9.06
N TYR A 277 -18.52 -16.97 -9.50
CA TYR A 277 -17.39 -17.90 -9.43
C TYR A 277 -16.60 -17.93 -10.73
N PHE A 278 -15.30 -18.12 -10.61
CA PHE A 278 -14.39 -18.26 -11.75
C PHE A 278 -13.15 -19.09 -11.37
N VAL A 279 -12.46 -19.62 -12.38
CA VAL A 279 -11.21 -20.38 -12.22
C VAL A 279 -10.13 -19.64 -13.02
N PRO A 280 -9.10 -19.07 -12.36
CA PRO A 280 -7.95 -18.48 -13.04
C PRO A 280 -7.23 -19.49 -13.94
N PRO A 281 -6.69 -19.06 -15.09
CA PRO A 281 -5.70 -19.82 -15.85
C PRO A 281 -4.51 -20.24 -14.98
N ALA A 282 -3.83 -21.33 -15.37
CA ALA A 282 -2.74 -21.92 -14.58
C ALA A 282 -1.52 -21.00 -14.44
N ASP A 283 -1.33 -20.07 -15.38
CA ASP A 283 -0.28 -19.06 -15.42
C ASP A 283 -0.66 -17.75 -14.71
N ALA A 284 -1.84 -17.68 -14.10
CA ALA A 284 -2.29 -16.51 -13.34
C ALA A 284 -1.45 -16.30 -12.08
N VAL A 285 -0.99 -15.07 -11.86
CA VAL A 285 -0.17 -14.68 -10.71
C VAL A 285 -0.92 -13.73 -9.77
N TYR A 286 -1.70 -12.81 -10.32
CA TYR A 286 -2.46 -11.86 -9.51
C TYR A 286 -3.77 -11.45 -10.18
N ALA A 287 -4.67 -10.88 -9.38
CA ALA A 287 -5.89 -10.25 -9.84
C ALA A 287 -5.93 -8.77 -9.46
N SER A 288 -6.78 -7.97 -10.10
CA SER A 288 -7.09 -6.61 -9.68
C SER A 288 -8.54 -6.28 -10.02
N PHE A 289 -9.18 -5.51 -9.12
CA PHE A 289 -10.51 -5.00 -9.36
C PHE A 289 -10.50 -3.84 -10.35
N LEU A 290 -11.57 -3.75 -11.14
CA LEU A 290 -11.95 -2.56 -11.87
C LEU A 290 -13.45 -2.37 -11.70
N VAL A 291 -13.85 -1.25 -11.11
CA VAL A 291 -15.25 -1.00 -10.79
C VAL A 291 -15.73 0.30 -11.39
N TYR A 292 -16.78 0.21 -12.20
CA TYR A 292 -17.44 1.35 -12.83
C TYR A 292 -18.77 1.64 -12.14
N SER A 293 -19.01 2.93 -11.89
CA SER A 293 -20.29 3.54 -11.55
C SER A 293 -21.05 2.81 -10.46
N CYS A 294 -20.35 2.52 -9.36
CA CYS A 294 -20.92 1.90 -8.17
C CYS A 294 -20.67 2.78 -6.94
N LEU A 295 -21.66 2.81 -6.05
CA LEU A 295 -21.48 3.04 -4.63
C LEU A 295 -21.19 1.68 -3.98
N LEU A 296 -19.92 1.39 -3.70
CA LEU A 296 -19.49 0.13 -3.09
C LEU A 296 -19.55 0.25 -1.56
N GLU A 297 -20.41 -0.55 -0.92
CA GLU A 297 -20.32 -0.80 0.52
C GLU A 297 -19.31 -1.91 0.83
N GLU A 298 -19.19 -2.87 -0.09
CA GLU A 298 -18.29 -4.01 0.06
C GLU A 298 -17.89 -4.59 -1.29
N VAL A 299 -16.64 -5.03 -1.43
CA VAL A 299 -16.18 -5.88 -2.52
C VAL A 299 -15.19 -6.91 -2.00
N ARG A 300 -15.43 -8.19 -2.31
CA ARG A 300 -14.64 -9.32 -1.83
C ARG A 300 -14.15 -10.17 -2.99
N LEU A 301 -12.88 -10.55 -2.94
CA LEU A 301 -12.31 -11.67 -3.67
C LEU A 301 -11.94 -12.74 -2.66
N GLN A 302 -12.42 -13.97 -2.85
CA GLN A 302 -12.16 -15.09 -1.95
C GLN A 302 -11.74 -16.32 -2.74
N ARG A 303 -10.85 -17.13 -2.18
CA ARG A 303 -10.62 -18.48 -2.69
C ARG A 303 -11.64 -19.43 -2.05
N VAL A 304 -12.29 -20.24 -2.88
CA VAL A 304 -13.39 -21.13 -2.46
C VAL A 304 -12.94 -22.59 -2.40
N GLY A 305 -11.92 -22.98 -3.17
CA GLY A 305 -11.46 -24.37 -3.29
C GLY A 305 -11.58 -24.86 -4.72
N ASP A 306 -11.62 -26.17 -4.95
CA ASP A 306 -11.62 -26.73 -6.32
C ASP A 306 -12.99 -26.69 -7.01
N VAL A 307 -13.04 -26.91 -8.33
CA VAL A 307 -14.25 -26.83 -9.16
C VAL A 307 -15.39 -27.71 -8.63
N SER A 308 -15.05 -28.87 -8.05
CA SER A 308 -15.99 -29.81 -7.43
C SER A 308 -16.76 -29.21 -6.25
N ALA A 309 -16.22 -28.19 -5.57
CA ALA A 309 -16.92 -27.48 -4.51
C ALA A 309 -18.06 -26.59 -5.05
N ILE A 310 -17.92 -26.08 -6.28
CA ILE A 310 -18.95 -25.23 -6.92
C ILE A 310 -20.21 -26.05 -7.21
N GLU A 311 -20.07 -27.28 -7.71
CA GLU A 311 -21.22 -28.14 -8.01
C GLU A 311 -22.01 -28.51 -6.76
N ALA A 312 -21.37 -28.57 -5.60
CA ALA A 312 -22.04 -28.79 -4.32
C ALA A 312 -22.78 -27.52 -3.83
N LEU A 313 -22.24 -26.33 -4.09
CA LEU A 313 -22.85 -25.04 -3.73
C LEU A 313 -24.01 -24.65 -4.64
N ARG A 314 -23.98 -25.02 -5.92
CA ARG A 314 -25.08 -24.77 -6.88
C ARG A 314 -26.30 -25.67 -6.68
N LYS A 315 -26.18 -26.73 -5.88
CA LYS A 315 -27.27 -27.66 -5.55
C LYS A 315 -28.06 -27.28 -4.28
N LYS A 316 -27.65 -26.21 -3.59
CA LYS A 316 -28.35 -25.61 -2.45
C LYS A 316 -29.01 -24.31 -2.87
#